data_AF-H3A5Y8-F1
#
_entry.id   AF-H3A5Y8-F1
#
_cell.length_a   1.000
_cell.length_b   1.000
_cell.length_c   1.000
_cell.angle_alpha   90.00
_cell.angle_beta   90.00
_cell.angle_gamma   90.00
#
_symmetry.space_group_name_H-M   'P 1'
#
loop_
_entity.id
_entity.type
_entity.pdbx_description
1 polymer ?
#
loop_
_entity_poly.entity_id
_entity_poly.type
_entity_poly.pdbx_seq_one_letter_code
_entity_poly.pdbx_strand_id
1 'polypeptide(L)'
;MGTLRDLQYALQEKIEELRQRDALIDELELELDQKDELIQRLQNELDKYRSVIKPATQQAQQQQQHSSGALQEHHRTKRQAISAEPTAFNIQDLSHVTLPFYPKSPQSKELIKEAILDNDFMKNLELSQIQEIVDCMYPVEYGKDSCIIKEGDVGSLVYVME
;
A
#
# COMPACT_ATOMS: atom_id res chain seq x y z
N MET A 1 68.62 -33.16 -26.53
CA MET A 1 68.75 -31.78 -27.04
C MET A 1 67.38 -31.31 -27.55
N GLY A 2 66.42 -31.08 -26.65
CA GLY A 2 65.06 -30.57 -26.97
C GLY A 2 64.59 -29.47 -26.00
N THR A 3 65.40 -29.11 -25.02
CA THR A 3 64.94 -28.44 -23.80
C THR A 3 64.53 -26.97 -23.98
N LEU A 4 65.09 -26.25 -24.96
CA LEU A 4 64.76 -24.84 -25.18
C LEU A 4 63.45 -24.66 -25.96
N ARG A 5 63.21 -25.52 -26.96
CA ARG A 5 62.03 -25.44 -27.83
C ARG A 5 60.77 -25.90 -27.09
N ASP A 6 60.89 -26.92 -26.25
CA ASP A 6 59.81 -27.39 -25.39
C ASP A 6 59.44 -26.34 -24.32
N LEU A 7 60.45 -25.65 -23.75
CA LEU A 7 60.22 -24.53 -22.83
C LEU A 7 59.51 -23.36 -23.50
N GLN A 8 59.89 -23.05 -24.75
CA GLN A 8 59.29 -21.99 -25.54
C GLN A 8 57.83 -22.29 -25.88
N TYR A 9 57.51 -23.57 -26.17
CA TYR A 9 56.14 -24.02 -26.41
C TYR A 9 55.29 -23.94 -25.13
N ALA A 10 55.82 -24.40 -24.00
CA ALA A 10 55.13 -24.33 -22.70
C ALA A 10 54.91 -22.88 -22.23
N LEU A 11 55.87 -21.99 -22.49
CA LEU A 11 55.71 -20.55 -22.20
C LEU A 11 54.60 -19.94 -23.07
N GLN A 12 54.56 -20.30 -24.35
CA GLN A 12 53.55 -19.81 -25.29
C GLN A 12 52.14 -20.29 -24.93
N GLU A 13 52.00 -21.57 -24.55
CA GLU A 13 50.74 -22.14 -24.05
C GLU A 13 50.26 -21.43 -22.77
N LYS A 14 51.19 -21.12 -21.84
CA LYS A 14 50.84 -20.37 -20.62
C LYS A 14 50.44 -18.93 -20.91
N ILE A 15 51.04 -18.28 -21.90
CA ILE A 15 50.66 -16.94 -22.35
C ILE A 15 49.25 -16.97 -22.96
N GLU A 16 48.90 -17.99 -23.73
CA GLU A 16 47.56 -18.16 -24.29
C GLU A 16 46.52 -18.45 -23.21
N GLU A 17 46.85 -19.28 -22.22
CA GLU A 17 45.97 -19.56 -21.09
C GLU A 17 45.72 -18.31 -20.24
N LEU A 18 46.76 -17.49 -20.00
CA LEU A 18 46.61 -16.20 -19.32
C LEU A 18 45.70 -15.26 -20.12
N ARG A 19 45.89 -15.16 -21.43
CA ARG A 19 45.01 -14.35 -22.29
C ARG A 19 43.55 -14.78 -22.25
N GLN A 20 43.28 -16.08 -22.22
CA GLN A 20 41.91 -16.60 -22.11
C GLN A 20 41.28 -16.26 -20.76
N ARG A 21 42.07 -16.32 -19.68
CA ARG A 21 41.62 -15.92 -18.33
C ARG A 21 41.36 -14.43 -18.25
N ASP A 22 42.25 -13.61 -18.80
CA ASP A 22 42.08 -12.15 -18.85
C ASP A 22 40.80 -11.80 -19.63
N ALA A 23 40.54 -12.44 -20.77
CA ALA A 23 39.31 -12.21 -21.54
C ALA A 23 38.04 -12.63 -20.77
N LEU A 24 38.10 -13.71 -19.99
CA LEU A 24 36.97 -14.13 -19.14
C LEU A 24 36.75 -13.18 -17.96
N ILE A 25 37.83 -12.64 -17.39
CA ILE A 25 37.75 -11.61 -16.35
C ILE A 25 37.04 -10.38 -16.91
N ASP A 26 37.44 -9.90 -18.09
CA ASP A 26 36.80 -8.76 -18.76
C ASP A 26 35.29 -8.98 -18.97
N GLU A 27 34.88 -10.19 -19.36
CA GLU A 27 33.46 -10.55 -19.55
C GLU A 27 32.68 -10.56 -18.22
N LEU A 28 33.26 -11.13 -17.16
CA LEU A 28 32.64 -11.17 -15.84
C LEU A 28 32.55 -9.79 -15.19
N GLU A 29 33.57 -8.94 -15.40
CA GLU A 29 33.55 -7.54 -14.96
C GLU A 29 32.43 -6.77 -15.67
N LEU A 30 32.25 -6.97 -16.97
CA LEU A 30 31.15 -6.35 -17.72
C LEU A 30 29.77 -6.83 -17.22
N GLU A 31 29.61 -8.11 -16.87
CA GLU A 31 28.38 -8.61 -16.26
C GLU A 31 28.10 -7.98 -14.89
N LEU A 32 29.13 -7.78 -14.07
CA LEU A 32 29.01 -7.14 -12.76
C LEU A 32 28.57 -5.69 -12.92
N ASP A 33 29.18 -4.94 -13.85
CA ASP A 33 28.78 -3.56 -14.16
C ASP A 33 27.31 -3.48 -14.60
N GLN A 34 26.86 -4.41 -15.45
CA GLN A 34 25.45 -4.47 -15.87
C GLN A 34 24.50 -4.77 -14.69
N LYS A 35 24.89 -5.67 -13.79
CA LYS A 35 24.12 -5.99 -12.58
C LYS A 35 24.07 -4.81 -11.63
N ASP A 36 25.18 -4.10 -11.44
CA ASP A 36 25.24 -2.90 -10.60
C ASP A 36 24.41 -1.75 -11.17
N GLU A 37 24.40 -1.55 -12.49
CA GLU A 37 23.47 -0.62 -13.14
C GLU A 37 22.01 -0.99 -12.88
N LEU A 38 21.67 -2.28 -12.98
CA LEU A 38 20.30 -2.74 -12.72
C LEU A 38 19.91 -2.52 -11.26
N ILE A 39 20.81 -2.82 -10.32
CA ILE A 39 20.61 -2.55 -8.91
C ILE A 39 20.38 -1.06 -8.68
N GLN A 40 21.17 -0.17 -9.28
CA GLN A 40 20.98 1.27 -9.18
C GLN A 40 19.64 1.72 -9.75
N ARG A 41 19.21 1.19 -10.91
CA ARG A 41 17.89 1.50 -11.50
C ARG A 41 16.75 1.09 -10.57
N LEU A 42 16.80 -0.13 -10.04
CA LEU A 42 15.79 -0.64 -9.11
C LEU A 42 15.79 0.15 -7.79
N GLN A 43 16.96 0.52 -7.26
CA GLN A 43 17.07 1.39 -6.10
C GLN A 43 16.44 2.77 -6.37
N ASN A 44 16.72 3.37 -7.54
CA ASN A 44 16.12 4.63 -7.95
C ASN A 44 14.59 4.54 -8.10
N GLU A 45 14.07 3.43 -8.63
CA GLU A 45 12.63 3.18 -8.67
C GLU A 45 12.04 3.06 -7.26
N LEU A 46 12.66 2.26 -6.39
CA LEU A 46 12.25 2.15 -4.99
C LEU A 46 12.30 3.50 -4.28
N ASP A 47 13.29 4.34 -4.57
CA ASP A 47 13.40 5.69 -4.01
C ASP A 47 12.34 6.64 -4.57
N LYS A 48 11.95 6.52 -5.85
CA LYS A 48 10.78 7.22 -6.40
C LYS A 48 9.51 6.81 -5.67
N TYR A 49 9.26 5.51 -5.52
CA TYR A 49 8.10 4.99 -4.77
C TYR A 49 8.13 5.46 -3.31
N ARG A 50 9.30 5.40 -2.65
CA ARG A 50 9.47 5.95 -1.30
C ARG A 50 9.23 7.45 -1.28
N SER A 51 9.63 8.21 -2.29
CA SER A 51 9.43 9.67 -2.34
C SER A 51 7.95 10.04 -2.50
N VAL A 52 7.14 9.24 -3.18
CA VAL A 52 5.67 9.46 -3.25
C VAL A 52 4.91 8.89 -2.06
N ILE A 53 5.44 7.85 -1.38
CA ILE A 53 4.84 7.26 -0.16
C ILE A 53 5.25 8.06 1.10
N LYS A 54 6.43 8.68 1.11
CA LYS A 54 6.96 9.42 2.26
C LYS A 54 6.18 10.67 2.66
N PRO A 55 5.55 11.51 1.81
CA PRO A 55 4.67 12.55 2.33
C PRO A 55 3.47 11.98 3.11
N ALA A 56 3.10 10.70 2.90
CA ALA A 56 2.10 10.00 3.73
C ALA A 56 2.70 9.32 5.00
N THR A 57 4.03 9.28 5.16
CA THR A 57 4.72 8.64 6.31
C THR A 57 5.76 9.53 7.02
N GLN A 58 6.03 10.73 6.53
CA GLN A 58 7.09 11.62 7.02
C GLN A 58 6.80 12.31 8.35
N GLN A 59 5.59 12.20 8.90
CA GLN A 59 5.37 12.57 10.30
C GLN A 59 5.99 11.55 11.29
N ALA A 60 6.48 10.38 10.83
CA ALA A 60 6.90 9.30 11.74
C ALA A 60 8.41 8.98 11.78
N GLN A 61 9.30 9.65 11.02
CA GLN A 61 10.67 9.12 10.84
C GLN A 61 11.85 10.11 10.87
N GLN A 62 11.66 11.37 11.23
CA GLN A 62 12.75 12.37 11.15
C GLN A 62 13.76 12.38 12.31
N GLN A 63 13.79 11.36 13.18
CA GLN A 63 14.55 11.46 14.44
C GLN A 63 15.66 10.40 14.65
N GLN A 64 16.16 9.74 13.60
CA GLN A 64 17.08 8.60 13.81
C GLN A 64 18.49 8.70 13.23
N GLN A 65 18.95 9.87 12.84
CA GLN A 65 20.38 10.05 12.57
C GLN A 65 20.85 11.34 13.21
N HIS A 66 21.08 11.31 14.52
CA HIS A 66 22.33 11.75 15.15
C HIS A 66 22.27 11.48 16.67
N SER A 67 23.40 11.02 17.20
CA SER A 67 23.76 10.80 18.61
C SER A 67 23.37 9.48 19.29
N SER A 68 24.41 8.68 19.45
CA SER A 68 24.69 7.68 20.48
C SER A 68 24.19 8.05 21.88
N GLY A 69 23.36 7.18 22.47
CA GLY A 69 22.99 7.22 23.88
C GLY A 69 21.60 6.63 24.15
N ALA A 70 21.55 5.61 25.01
CA ALA A 70 20.36 4.91 25.51
C ALA A 70 19.55 4.12 24.46
N LEU A 71 19.56 2.79 24.61
CA LEU A 71 18.64 1.86 23.97
C LEU A 71 17.22 2.11 24.52
N GLN A 72 16.55 3.16 24.04
CA GLN A 72 15.12 3.30 24.22
C GLN A 72 14.44 2.25 23.36
N GLU A 73 13.84 1.29 24.05
CA GLU A 73 12.93 0.29 23.53
C GLU A 73 11.74 1.01 22.84
N HIS A 74 11.88 1.29 21.54
CA HIS A 74 10.78 1.76 20.72
C HIS A 74 9.74 0.64 20.67
N HIS A 75 8.75 0.73 21.56
CA HIS A 75 7.54 -0.07 21.52
C HIS A 75 6.97 -0.01 20.10
N ARG A 76 7.19 -1.07 19.32
CA ARG A 76 6.49 -1.28 18.06
C ARG A 76 5.00 -1.12 18.36
N THR A 77 4.34 -0.19 17.69
CA THR A 77 2.88 -0.06 17.77
C THR A 77 2.30 -1.40 17.35
N LYS A 78 1.74 -2.11 18.34
CA LYS A 78 1.12 -3.41 18.11
C LYS A 78 -0.03 -3.17 17.14
N ARG A 79 -0.03 -3.85 16.00
CA ARG A 79 -1.16 -3.82 15.07
C ARG A 79 -2.36 -4.40 15.80
N GLN A 80 -3.38 -3.58 16.04
CA GLN A 80 -4.65 -4.05 16.56
C GLN A 80 -5.46 -4.64 15.41
N ALA A 81 -6.01 -5.83 15.61
CA ALA A 81 -6.97 -6.40 14.69
C ALA A 81 -8.33 -5.72 14.86
N ILE A 82 -9.04 -5.52 13.76
CA ILE A 82 -10.40 -4.97 13.75
C ILE A 82 -11.31 -6.06 13.18
N SER A 83 -12.46 -6.28 13.81
CA SER A 83 -13.47 -7.26 13.40
C SER A 83 -14.85 -6.64 13.55
N ALA A 84 -15.71 -6.83 12.55
CA ALA A 84 -17.10 -6.42 12.57
C ALA A 84 -17.99 -7.50 13.20
N GLU A 85 -19.22 -7.11 13.56
CA GLU A 85 -20.22 -8.06 14.03
C GLU A 85 -20.63 -9.06 12.92
N PRO A 86 -20.96 -10.32 13.27
CA PRO A 86 -21.40 -11.31 12.30
C PRO A 86 -22.79 -10.95 11.73
N THR A 87 -22.89 -10.89 10.40
CA THR A 87 -24.09 -10.42 9.68
C THR A 87 -25.33 -11.30 9.86
N ALA A 88 -25.16 -12.61 10.11
CA ALA A 88 -26.23 -13.53 10.50
C ALA A 88 -25.63 -14.86 10.98
N PHE A 89 -26.25 -15.53 11.96
CA PHE A 89 -25.91 -16.91 12.33
C PHE A 89 -26.50 -17.94 11.35
N ASN A 90 -27.54 -17.56 10.59
CA ASN A 90 -28.22 -18.45 9.65
C ASN A 90 -28.69 -17.71 8.39
N ILE A 91 -28.48 -18.30 7.22
CA ILE A 91 -28.79 -17.69 5.90
C ILE A 91 -30.30 -17.50 5.72
N GLN A 92 -31.14 -18.30 6.38
CA GLN A 92 -32.60 -18.13 6.37
C GLN A 92 -33.07 -16.85 7.09
N ASP A 93 -32.28 -16.27 7.99
CA ASP A 93 -32.69 -15.05 8.70
C ASP A 93 -32.53 -13.79 7.82
N LEU A 94 -31.69 -13.85 6.78
CA LEU A 94 -31.50 -12.77 5.82
C LEU A 94 -32.70 -12.58 4.89
N SER A 95 -33.49 -13.63 4.61
CA SER A 95 -34.66 -13.51 3.72
C SER A 95 -35.85 -12.75 4.33
N HIS A 96 -35.81 -12.45 5.63
CA HIS A 96 -36.87 -11.73 6.34
C HIS A 96 -36.48 -10.32 6.79
N VAL A 97 -35.30 -9.81 6.37
CA VAL A 97 -34.88 -8.45 6.70
C VAL A 97 -35.68 -7.48 5.82
N THR A 98 -36.67 -6.84 6.44
CA THR A 98 -37.40 -5.73 5.81
C THR A 98 -36.64 -4.45 6.08
N LEU A 99 -36.07 -3.89 5.02
CA LEU A 99 -35.39 -2.60 5.07
C LEU A 99 -36.43 -1.48 5.25
N PRO A 100 -36.23 -0.55 6.21
CA PRO A 100 -37.15 0.56 6.41
C PRO A 100 -37.13 1.49 5.20
N PHE A 101 -38.28 2.07 4.86
CA PHE A 101 -38.39 3.03 3.77
C PHE A 101 -38.79 4.41 4.31
N TYR A 102 -38.00 5.42 3.99
CA TYR A 102 -38.30 6.81 4.33
C TYR A 102 -38.49 7.63 3.06
N PRO A 103 -39.69 8.20 2.81
CA PRO A 103 -39.94 9.01 1.63
C PRO A 103 -39.08 10.29 1.66
N LYS A 104 -38.47 10.60 0.52
CA LYS A 104 -37.56 11.75 0.34
C LYS A 104 -37.89 12.48 -0.96
N SER A 105 -37.51 13.76 -1.03
CA SER A 105 -37.64 14.52 -2.28
C SER A 105 -36.68 13.98 -3.35
N PRO A 106 -36.98 14.16 -4.65
CA PRO A 106 -36.07 13.77 -5.72
C PRO A 106 -34.68 14.39 -5.57
N GLN A 107 -34.62 15.66 -5.13
CA GLN A 107 -33.38 16.39 -4.89
C GLN A 107 -32.56 15.75 -3.77
N SER A 108 -33.20 15.43 -2.63
CA SER A 108 -32.53 14.77 -1.50
C SER A 108 -31.99 13.38 -1.91
N LYS A 109 -32.76 12.63 -2.72
CA LYS A 109 -32.32 11.32 -3.21
C LYS A 109 -31.08 11.43 -4.10
N GLU A 110 -31.04 12.42 -4.99
CA GLU A 110 -29.91 12.66 -5.88
C GLU A 110 -28.66 13.09 -5.09
N LEU A 111 -28.82 14.02 -4.13
CA LEU A 111 -27.74 14.46 -3.25
C LEU A 111 -27.10 13.29 -2.47
N ILE A 112 -27.94 12.43 -1.87
CA ILE A 112 -27.45 11.26 -1.12
C ILE A 112 -26.73 10.28 -2.06
N LYS A 113 -27.29 10.06 -3.25
CA LYS A 113 -26.70 9.16 -4.24
C LYS A 113 -25.33 9.64 -4.70
N GLU A 114 -25.17 10.93 -4.98
CA GLU A 114 -23.88 11.53 -5.34
C GLU A 114 -22.87 11.38 -4.20
N ALA A 115 -23.27 11.66 -2.95
CA ALA A 115 -22.40 11.50 -1.78
C ALA A 115 -21.92 10.04 -1.58
N ILE A 116 -22.74 9.04 -1.91
CA ILE A 116 -22.37 7.62 -1.86
C ILE A 116 -21.37 7.27 -2.97
N LEU A 117 -21.58 7.78 -4.19
CA LEU A 117 -20.73 7.51 -5.35
C LEU A 117 -19.37 8.21 -5.26
N ASP A 118 -19.30 9.37 -4.60
CA ASP A 118 -18.06 10.09 -4.35
C ASP A 118 -17.21 9.41 -3.25
N ASN A 119 -17.81 8.54 -2.43
CA ASN A 119 -17.12 7.86 -1.35
C ASN A 119 -16.31 6.65 -1.86
N ASP A 120 -15.01 6.62 -1.56
CA ASP A 120 -14.10 5.55 -1.99
C ASP A 120 -14.49 4.14 -1.51
N PHE A 121 -15.15 4.02 -0.37
CA PHE A 121 -15.57 2.73 0.19
C PHE A 121 -16.88 2.22 -0.43
N MET A 122 -17.71 3.12 -0.98
CA MET A 122 -19.08 2.81 -1.42
C MET A 122 -19.32 2.98 -2.93
N LYS A 123 -18.39 3.59 -3.68
CA LYS A 123 -18.52 3.84 -5.13
C LYS A 123 -18.68 2.62 -6.02
N ASN A 124 -18.32 1.43 -5.54
CA ASN A 124 -18.39 0.18 -6.30
C ASN A 124 -19.68 -0.63 -6.02
N LEU A 125 -20.63 -0.08 -5.27
CA LEU A 125 -21.93 -0.71 -5.04
C LEU A 125 -22.80 -0.68 -6.30
N GLU A 126 -23.65 -1.69 -6.45
CA GLU A 126 -24.62 -1.70 -7.54
C GLU A 126 -25.66 -0.59 -7.36
N LEU A 127 -26.19 -0.06 -8.46
CA LEU A 127 -27.21 1.01 -8.42
C LEU A 127 -28.46 0.62 -7.62
N SER A 128 -28.83 -0.67 -7.62
CA SER A 128 -29.90 -1.24 -6.79
C SER A 128 -29.60 -1.11 -5.30
N GLN A 129 -28.39 -1.48 -4.88
CA GLN A 129 -27.95 -1.38 -3.48
C GLN A 129 -27.87 0.08 -3.02
N ILE A 130 -27.36 0.96 -3.88
CA ILE A 130 -27.34 2.40 -3.59
C ILE A 130 -28.76 2.93 -3.40
N GLN A 131 -29.70 2.51 -4.26
CA GLN A 131 -31.11 2.91 -4.13
C GLN A 131 -31.71 2.42 -2.81
N GLU A 132 -31.44 1.18 -2.40
CA GLU A 132 -31.87 0.64 -1.11
C GLU A 132 -31.30 1.45 0.08
N ILE A 133 -30.01 1.78 0.04
CA ILE A 133 -29.38 2.62 1.07
C ILE A 133 -30.05 4.00 1.13
N VAL A 134 -30.23 4.66 -0.02
CA VAL A 134 -30.88 5.96 -0.12
C VAL A 134 -32.29 5.91 0.45
N ASP A 135 -33.04 4.84 0.18
CA ASP A 135 -34.40 4.68 0.67
C ASP A 135 -34.46 4.40 2.19
N CYS A 136 -33.44 3.74 2.76
CA CYS A 136 -33.33 3.46 4.20
C CYS A 136 -32.80 4.60 5.06
N MET A 137 -32.03 5.53 4.49
CA MET A 137 -31.55 6.70 5.23
C MET A 137 -32.72 7.52 5.76
N TYR A 138 -32.57 8.16 6.91
CA TYR A 138 -33.62 8.97 7.53
C TYR A 138 -33.08 10.35 7.91
N PRO A 139 -33.91 11.40 7.83
CA PRO A 139 -33.49 12.74 8.21
C PRO A 139 -33.30 12.83 9.71
N VAL A 140 -32.27 13.57 10.14
CA VAL A 140 -32.02 13.90 11.54
C VAL A 140 -31.67 15.37 11.64
N GLU A 141 -32.40 16.09 12.49
CA GLU A 141 -32.16 17.51 12.73
C GLU A 141 -31.41 17.71 14.04
N TYR A 142 -30.43 18.60 13.99
CA TYR A 142 -29.56 18.93 15.11
C TYR A 142 -29.61 20.44 15.37
N GLY A 143 -29.69 20.82 16.65
CA GLY A 143 -29.69 22.22 17.04
C GLY A 143 -28.36 22.91 16.76
N LYS A 144 -28.38 24.24 16.70
CA LYS A 144 -27.15 25.04 16.61
C LYS A 144 -26.21 24.70 17.77
N ASP A 145 -24.92 24.59 17.48
CA ASP A 145 -23.84 24.27 18.45
C ASP A 145 -23.96 22.86 19.09
N SER A 146 -24.76 21.96 18.49
CA SER A 146 -24.83 20.58 18.93
C SER A 146 -23.64 19.75 18.42
N CYS A 147 -23.21 18.80 19.24
CA CYS A 147 -22.15 17.86 18.91
C CYS A 147 -22.78 16.55 18.40
N ILE A 148 -22.60 16.24 17.12
CA ILE A 148 -23.19 15.07 16.45
C ILE A 148 -22.35 13.81 16.70
N ILE A 149 -21.02 13.93 16.60
CA ILE A 149 -20.06 12.84 16.80
C ILE A 149 -18.93 13.37 17.68
N LYS A 150 -18.46 12.57 18.64
CA LYS A 150 -17.31 12.88 19.50
C LYS A 150 -16.14 11.97 19.18
N GLU A 151 -14.94 12.53 19.22
CA GLU A 151 -13.72 11.75 19.04
C GLU A 151 -13.55 10.76 20.21
N GLY A 152 -13.22 9.50 19.86
CA GLY A 152 -13.07 8.40 20.81
C GLY A 152 -14.34 7.56 21.01
N ASP A 153 -15.50 8.02 20.53
CA ASP A 153 -16.73 7.23 20.59
C ASP A 153 -16.77 6.17 19.47
N VAL A 154 -17.52 5.09 19.72
CA VAL A 154 -17.73 4.03 18.73
C VAL A 154 -18.65 4.55 17.61
N GLY A 155 -18.16 4.49 16.37
CA GLY A 155 -18.95 4.86 15.19
C GLY A 155 -19.83 3.71 14.71
N SER A 156 -21.15 3.96 14.62
CA SER A 156 -22.15 3.02 14.10
C SER A 156 -23.05 3.58 13.00
N LEU A 157 -22.99 4.90 12.76
CA LEU A 157 -23.85 5.61 11.81
C LEU A 157 -23.02 6.39 10.81
N VAL A 158 -23.59 6.59 9.61
CA VAL A 158 -23.05 7.44 8.54
C VAL A 158 -24.04 8.56 8.27
N TYR A 159 -23.51 9.78 8.07
CA TYR A 159 -24.31 10.97 7.84
C TYR A 159 -23.99 11.58 6.47
N VAL A 160 -25.01 12.15 5.85
CA VAL A 160 -24.89 13.01 4.66
C VAL A 160 -25.50 14.35 5.03
N MET A 161 -24.81 15.43 4.67
CA MET A 161 -25.28 16.79 4.94
C MET A 161 -26.25 17.21 3.83
N GLU A 162 -27.47 17.60 4.21
CA GLU A 162 -28.52 18.13 3.34
C GLU A 162 -28.82 19.60 3.66
#